data_AF-A0A1D9PRY8-F1
#
_entry.id   AF-A0A1D9PRY8-F1
#
_cell.length_a   1.000
_cell.length_b   1.000
_cell.length_c   1.000
_cell.angle_alpha   90.00
_cell.angle_beta   90.00
_cell.angle_gamma   90.00
#
_symmetry.space_group_name_H-M   'P 1'
#
loop_
_entity.id
_entity.type
_entity.pdbx_description
1 polymer ?
#
loop_
_entity_poly.entity_id
_entity_poly.type
_entity_poly.pdbx_seq_one_letter_code
_entity_poly.pdbx_strand_id
1 'polypeptide(L)'
;MDFSQRLEKKIKINVGTDSYHVHEYLLHKDMNFCGTLRNGALEINESPEMFGTFVQWLYTRQFLKEPKLKVALELWIFGGKITCQKLQNFTMNFIRDYHYDLNQYMGVEDLRYVFAATKDDIEENHLKAFCVALLHHQNNQQSSVVADILLKVPDAIDPYLLHDSDCNYYRKRVFSDPRYRTEDNNCRFHNHSDDEDLYLVCDSEPYVL
;
A
#
# COMPACT_ATOMS: atom_id res chain seq x y z
N MET A 1 -18.90 27.40 -25.36
CA MET A 1 -19.37 26.19 -24.65
C MET A 1 -19.78 26.62 -23.26
N ASP A 2 -20.99 26.23 -22.86
CA ASP A 2 -21.63 26.62 -21.60
C ASP A 2 -21.03 25.80 -20.45
N PHE A 3 -20.37 26.46 -19.49
CA PHE A 3 -19.71 25.85 -18.33
C PHE A 3 -20.70 25.48 -17.20
N SER A 4 -22.01 25.56 -17.47
CA SER A 4 -23.06 25.54 -16.45
C SER A 4 -23.80 24.20 -16.29
N GLN A 5 -23.34 23.09 -16.88
CA GLN A 5 -24.07 21.80 -16.83
C GLN A 5 -23.20 20.60 -16.47
N ARG A 6 -22.91 20.46 -15.19
CA ARG A 6 -23.13 19.24 -14.39
C ARG A 6 -22.74 19.60 -12.97
N LEU A 7 -23.73 19.86 -12.11
CA LEU A 7 -23.52 19.67 -10.67
C LEU A 7 -23.15 18.19 -10.53
N GLU A 8 -21.84 17.92 -10.48
CA GLU A 8 -21.30 16.57 -10.43
C GLU A 8 -21.96 15.85 -9.26
N LYS A 9 -22.70 14.79 -9.57
CA LYS A 9 -23.50 14.06 -8.60
C LYS A 9 -22.59 13.60 -7.46
N LYS A 10 -22.87 14.07 -6.24
CA LYS A 10 -22.19 13.58 -5.04
C LYS A 10 -22.96 12.38 -4.50
N ILE A 11 -22.23 11.35 -4.10
CA ILE A 11 -22.79 10.22 -3.36
C ILE A 11 -22.41 10.35 -1.89
N LYS A 12 -23.36 10.00 -1.02
CA LYS A 12 -23.15 9.93 0.43
C LYS A 12 -22.59 8.56 0.77
N ILE A 13 -21.45 8.52 1.44
CA ILE A 13 -20.78 7.30 1.87
C ILE A 13 -20.66 7.36 3.39
N ASN A 14 -21.18 6.36 4.09
CA ASN A 14 -21.09 6.28 5.54
C ASN A 14 -19.96 5.32 5.92
N VAL A 15 -19.10 5.74 6.84
CA VAL A 15 -17.98 4.95 7.36
C VAL A 15 -17.99 5.07 8.88
N GLY A 16 -18.42 4.01 9.56
CA GLY A 16 -18.70 4.06 10.99
C GLY A 16 -19.75 5.11 11.33
N THR A 17 -19.39 6.07 12.19
CA THR A 17 -20.24 7.21 12.57
C THR A 17 -20.16 8.39 11.60
N ASP A 18 -19.19 8.38 10.69
CA ASP A 18 -18.86 9.52 9.85
C ASP A 18 -19.51 9.39 8.47
N SER A 19 -19.74 10.53 7.82
CA SER A 19 -20.37 10.57 6.51
C SER A 19 -19.65 11.53 5.56
N TYR A 20 -19.31 11.00 4.39
CA TYR A 20 -18.54 11.68 3.35
C TYR A 20 -19.41 11.90 2.13
N HIS A 21 -19.24 13.06 1.48
CA HIS A 21 -19.92 13.39 0.23
C HIS A 21 -18.88 13.51 -0.87
N VAL A 22 -18.79 12.48 -1.72
CA VAL A 22 -17.74 12.36 -2.74
C VAL A 22 -18.36 12.48 -4.13
N HIS A 23 -17.72 13.21 -5.04
CA HIS A 23 -18.18 13.28 -6.43
C HIS A 23 -18.07 11.91 -7.09
N GLU A 24 -19.17 11.43 -7.64
CA GLU A 24 -19.32 10.07 -8.18
C GLU A 24 -18.27 9.76 -9.25
N TYR A 25 -17.94 10.71 -10.12
CA TYR A 25 -16.96 10.50 -11.19
C TYR A 25 -15.55 10.15 -10.67
N LEU A 26 -15.17 10.64 -9.49
CA LEU A 26 -13.86 10.33 -8.89
C LEU A 26 -13.74 8.87 -8.50
N LEU A 27 -14.87 8.23 -8.18
CA LEU A 27 -14.96 6.84 -7.73
C LEU A 27 -15.09 5.84 -8.88
N HIS A 28 -15.48 6.32 -10.07
CA HIS A 28 -15.49 5.53 -11.30
C HIS A 28 -14.15 5.58 -12.05
N LYS A 29 -13.29 6.55 -11.72
CA LYS A 29 -12.02 6.74 -12.40
C LYS A 29 -10.96 5.82 -11.83
N ASP A 30 -10.46 4.90 -12.66
CA ASP A 30 -9.31 4.03 -12.38
C ASP A 30 -9.48 3.10 -11.15
N MET A 31 -10.72 2.76 -10.79
CA MET A 31 -11.04 1.86 -9.67
C MET A 31 -12.43 1.24 -9.78
N ASN A 32 -12.63 0.07 -9.16
CA ASN A 32 -13.92 -0.60 -9.02
C ASN A 32 -14.57 -0.28 -7.66
N PHE A 33 -14.69 1.01 -7.31
CA PHE A 33 -15.27 1.40 -6.03
C PHE A 33 -16.76 1.04 -5.93
N CYS A 34 -17.51 1.19 -7.01
CA CYS A 34 -18.95 0.89 -6.97
C CYS A 34 -19.24 -0.62 -6.87
N GLY A 35 -18.34 -1.48 -7.36
CA GLY A 35 -18.45 -2.93 -7.18
C GLY A 35 -18.28 -3.36 -5.72
N THR A 36 -17.66 -2.53 -4.87
CA THR A 36 -17.50 -2.81 -3.43
C THR A 36 -18.62 -2.22 -2.56
N LEU A 37 -19.49 -1.40 -3.12
CA LEU A 37 -20.68 -0.88 -2.43
C LEU A 37 -21.78 -1.95 -2.39
N ARG A 38 -22.16 -2.40 -1.18
CA ARG A 38 -23.33 -3.27 -0.98
C ARG A 38 -24.54 -2.41 -0.59
N ASN A 39 -25.62 -2.47 -1.37
CA ASN A 39 -26.87 -1.73 -1.11
C ASN A 39 -26.68 -0.19 -0.96
N GLY A 40 -25.70 0.41 -1.66
CA GLY A 40 -25.42 1.84 -1.56
C GLY A 40 -24.73 2.27 -0.26
N ALA A 41 -24.36 1.32 0.59
CA ALA A 41 -23.50 1.52 1.74
C ALA A 41 -22.18 0.78 1.52
N LEU A 42 -21.10 1.39 1.94
CA LEU A 42 -19.84 0.69 2.08
C LEU A 42 -20.00 -0.14 3.37
N GLU A 43 -20.24 -1.45 3.27
CA GLU A 43 -20.10 -2.35 4.41
C GLU A 43 -18.62 -2.41 4.74
N ILE A 44 -18.04 -1.38 5.36
CA ILE A 44 -16.65 -1.49 5.77
C ILE A 44 -16.38 -1.09 7.20
N ASN A 45 -15.75 -2.04 7.87
CA ASN A 45 -14.91 -1.91 9.04
C ASN A 45 -13.63 -1.08 8.73
N GLU A 46 -13.71 -0.06 7.87
CA GLU A 46 -12.58 0.85 7.64
C GLU A 46 -12.57 1.92 8.72
N SER A 47 -11.38 2.36 9.11
CA SER A 47 -11.26 3.48 10.03
C SER A 47 -11.70 4.77 9.33
N PRO A 48 -12.45 5.68 10.01
CA PRO A 48 -12.78 6.98 9.43
C PRO A 48 -11.53 7.82 9.09
N GLU A 49 -10.44 7.63 9.83
CA GLU A 49 -9.15 8.28 9.56
C GLU A 49 -8.58 7.85 8.20
N MET A 50 -8.59 6.54 7.90
CA MET A 50 -8.14 6.04 6.60
C MET A 50 -9.06 6.50 5.47
N PHE A 51 -10.38 6.40 5.64
CA PHE A 51 -11.29 6.82 4.59
C PHE A 51 -11.22 8.33 4.32
N GLY A 52 -11.03 9.16 5.36
CA GLY A 52 -10.77 10.58 5.18
C GLY A 52 -9.49 10.86 4.37
N THR A 53 -8.43 10.07 4.61
CA THR A 53 -7.18 10.14 3.85
C THR A 53 -7.37 9.73 2.40
N PHE A 54 -8.14 8.65 2.14
CA PHE A 54 -8.53 8.23 0.79
C PHE A 54 -9.29 9.34 0.05
N VAL A 55 -10.31 9.93 0.70
CA VAL A 55 -11.10 11.02 0.12
C VAL A 55 -10.21 12.21 -0.20
N GLN A 56 -9.32 12.62 0.70
CA GLN A 56 -8.35 13.67 0.42
C GLN A 56 -7.53 13.35 -0.84
N TRP A 57 -6.94 12.16 -0.89
CA TRP A 57 -6.14 11.71 -2.05
C TRP A 57 -6.94 11.69 -3.36
N LEU A 58 -8.23 11.32 -3.34
CA LEU A 58 -9.06 11.35 -4.55
C LEU A 58 -9.12 12.74 -5.20
N TYR A 59 -9.17 13.79 -4.38
CA TYR A 59 -9.28 15.18 -4.85
C TYR A 59 -7.93 15.82 -5.18
N THR A 60 -6.89 15.53 -4.40
CA THR A 60 -5.60 16.23 -4.49
C THR A 60 -4.52 15.40 -5.16
N ARG A 61 -4.69 14.07 -5.22
CA ARG A 61 -3.66 13.08 -5.58
C ARG A 61 -2.42 13.15 -4.69
N GLN A 62 -2.57 13.69 -3.48
CA GLN A 62 -1.51 13.91 -2.51
C GLN A 62 -2.01 13.69 -1.08
N PHE A 63 -1.14 13.28 -0.16
CA PHE A 63 -1.41 13.35 1.27
C PHE A 63 -1.05 14.75 1.77
N LEU A 64 -2.05 15.63 1.94
CA LEU A 64 -1.80 16.99 2.45
C LEU A 64 -1.37 16.98 3.92
N LYS A 65 -1.80 15.95 4.65
CA LYS A 65 -1.34 15.63 5.99
C LYS A 65 -0.78 14.22 5.95
N GLU A 66 0.48 14.07 6.36
CA GLU A 66 1.13 12.76 6.41
C GLU A 66 0.32 11.80 7.29
N PRO A 67 -0.17 10.68 6.74
CA PRO A 67 -0.87 9.68 7.53
C PRO A 67 0.10 8.96 8.45
N LYS A 68 -0.40 8.45 9.57
CA LYS A 68 0.35 7.47 10.38
C LYS A 68 0.59 6.21 9.55
N LEU A 69 1.68 5.49 9.80
CA LEU A 69 2.00 4.24 9.10
C LEU A 69 0.80 3.28 9.06
N LYS A 70 0.14 3.05 10.20
CA LYS A 70 -1.06 2.21 10.27
C LYS A 70 -2.14 2.61 9.25
N VAL A 71 -2.40 3.92 9.10
CA VAL A 71 -3.38 4.44 8.15
C VAL A 71 -2.93 4.21 6.71
N ALA A 72 -1.62 4.36 6.43
CA ALA A 72 -1.07 4.04 5.12
C ALA A 72 -1.17 2.55 4.79
N LEU A 73 -0.92 1.65 5.75
CA LEU A 73 -1.10 0.20 5.56
C LEU A 73 -2.57 -0.14 5.28
N GLU A 74 -3.50 0.40 6.07
CA GLU A 74 -4.95 0.27 5.85
C GLU A 74 -5.35 0.77 4.45
N LEU A 75 -4.79 1.91 4.02
CA LEU A 75 -5.09 2.53 2.73
C LEU A 75 -4.56 1.71 1.55
N TRP A 76 -3.38 1.10 1.68
CA TRP A 76 -2.84 0.21 0.65
C TRP A 76 -3.72 -1.03 0.47
N ILE A 77 -4.12 -1.66 1.58
CA ILE A 77 -5.02 -2.82 1.57
C ILE A 77 -6.38 -2.43 0.98
N PHE A 78 -6.91 -1.29 1.39
CA PHE A 78 -8.16 -0.74 0.85
C PHE A 78 -8.08 -0.51 -0.67
N GLY A 79 -6.96 0.04 -1.16
CA GLY A 79 -6.70 0.18 -2.60
C GLY A 79 -6.82 -1.14 -3.35
N GLY A 80 -6.33 -2.24 -2.79
CA GLY A 80 -6.53 -3.59 -3.34
C GLY A 80 -8.00 -4.00 -3.41
N LYS A 81 -8.77 -3.78 -2.34
CA LYS A 81 -10.21 -4.10 -2.29
C LYS A 81 -11.01 -3.40 -3.39
N ILE A 82 -10.69 -2.14 -3.69
CA ILE A 82 -11.34 -1.36 -4.74
C ILE A 82 -10.61 -1.45 -6.09
N THR A 83 -9.62 -2.33 -6.23
CA THR A 83 -8.79 -2.50 -7.43
C THR A 83 -8.17 -1.19 -7.95
N CYS A 84 -7.78 -0.29 -7.06
CA CYS A 84 -7.15 0.99 -7.39
C CYS A 84 -5.62 0.88 -7.28
N GLN A 85 -4.98 0.41 -8.36
CA GLN A 85 -3.52 0.26 -8.41
C GLN A 85 -2.77 1.57 -8.18
N LYS A 86 -3.28 2.69 -8.72
CA LYS A 86 -2.69 4.03 -8.50
C LYS A 86 -2.61 4.39 -7.02
N LEU A 87 -3.65 4.06 -6.24
CA LEU A 87 -3.65 4.28 -4.80
C LEU A 87 -2.65 3.36 -4.10
N GLN A 88 -2.59 2.07 -4.48
CA GLN A 88 -1.64 1.13 -3.91
C GLN A 88 -0.19 1.56 -4.17
N ASN A 89 0.15 1.93 -5.40
CA ASN A 89 1.51 2.35 -5.75
C ASN A 89 1.89 3.67 -5.06
N PHE A 90 0.98 4.66 -5.06
CA PHE A 90 1.19 5.91 -4.33
C PHE A 90 1.41 5.67 -2.82
N THR A 91 0.60 4.80 -2.22
CA THR A 91 0.70 4.49 -0.79
C THR A 91 1.94 3.65 -0.48
N MET A 92 2.36 2.76 -1.39
CA MET A 92 3.61 2.00 -1.26
C MET A 92 4.83 2.93 -1.25
N ASN A 93 4.86 3.92 -2.14
CA ASN A 93 5.90 4.96 -2.13
C ASN A 93 5.98 5.64 -0.76
N PHE A 94 4.84 6.08 -0.22
CA PHE A 94 4.79 6.68 1.12
C PHE A 94 5.30 5.72 2.22
N ILE A 95 4.90 4.45 2.20
CA ILE A 95 5.33 3.45 3.20
C ILE A 95 6.85 3.24 3.13
N ARG A 96 7.42 3.17 1.92
CA ARG A 96 8.87 3.04 1.71
C ARG A 96 9.62 4.26 2.24
N ASP A 97 9.15 5.45 1.87
CA ASP A 97 9.73 6.73 2.29
C ASP A 97 9.68 6.88 3.81
N TYR A 98 8.56 6.50 4.45
CA TYR A 98 8.42 6.50 5.92
C TYR A 98 9.50 5.67 6.62
N HIS A 99 9.74 4.44 6.14
CA HIS A 99 10.76 3.56 6.72
C HIS A 99 12.18 4.00 6.39
N TYR A 100 12.38 4.66 5.24
CA TYR A 100 13.64 5.26 4.84
C TYR A 100 14.00 6.44 5.74
N ASP A 101 13.14 7.45 5.82
CA ASP A 101 13.38 8.73 6.51
C ASP A 101 13.59 8.54 8.01
N LEU A 102 12.82 7.63 8.63
CA LEU A 102 12.97 7.31 10.05
C LEU A 102 14.10 6.32 10.33
N ASN A 103 14.67 5.71 9.29
CA ASN A 103 15.60 4.58 9.38
C ASN A 103 15.06 3.47 10.31
N GLN A 104 13.78 3.13 10.16
CA GLN A 104 13.07 2.19 11.02
C GLN A 104 12.59 0.96 10.24
N TYR A 105 12.63 -0.19 10.91
CA TYR A 105 12.05 -1.44 10.43
C TYR A 105 10.58 -1.55 10.82
N MET A 106 9.85 -2.48 10.20
CA MET A 106 8.44 -2.69 10.51
C MET A 106 8.27 -3.33 11.89
N GLY A 107 7.33 -2.80 12.68
CA GLY A 107 7.02 -3.32 14.00
C GLY A 107 6.25 -4.64 13.96
N VAL A 108 6.28 -5.38 15.08
CA VAL A 108 5.54 -6.66 15.23
C VAL A 108 4.04 -6.49 14.96
N GLU A 109 3.42 -5.44 15.49
CA GLU A 109 1.98 -5.22 15.34
C GLU A 109 1.60 -4.86 13.89
N ASP A 110 2.44 -4.08 13.21
CA ASP A 110 2.24 -3.73 11.80
C ASP A 110 2.40 -4.97 10.90
N LEU A 111 3.41 -5.81 11.17
CA LEU A 111 3.58 -7.08 10.47
C LEU A 111 2.39 -8.00 10.69
N ARG A 112 1.96 -8.21 11.95
CA ARG A 112 0.77 -9.02 12.26
C ARG A 112 -0.46 -8.54 11.49
N TYR A 113 -0.65 -7.22 11.47
CA TYR A 113 -1.75 -6.61 10.73
C TYR A 113 -1.67 -6.92 9.23
N VAL A 114 -0.52 -6.66 8.59
CA VAL A 114 -0.33 -6.91 7.15
C VAL A 114 -0.56 -8.38 6.82
N PHE A 115 0.09 -9.31 7.52
CA PHE A 115 -0.02 -10.74 7.22
C PHE A 115 -1.44 -11.27 7.44
N ALA A 116 -2.12 -10.82 8.50
CA ALA A 116 -3.52 -11.21 8.75
C ALA A 116 -4.49 -10.62 7.72
N ALA A 117 -4.30 -9.36 7.32
CA ALA A 117 -5.21 -8.66 6.41
C ALA A 117 -5.09 -9.12 4.95
N THR A 118 -3.98 -9.78 4.60
CA THR A 118 -3.66 -10.21 3.23
C THR A 118 -3.58 -11.74 3.12
N LYS A 119 -4.02 -12.47 4.14
CA LYS A 119 -3.88 -13.94 4.25
C LYS A 119 -4.57 -14.71 3.11
N ASP A 120 -5.69 -14.18 2.61
CA ASP A 120 -6.54 -14.84 1.61
C ASP A 120 -6.22 -14.38 0.18
N ASP A 121 -5.16 -13.57 0.00
CA ASP A 121 -4.74 -13.09 -1.30
C ASP A 121 -4.18 -14.24 -2.13
N ILE A 122 -4.76 -14.45 -3.31
CA ILE A 122 -4.39 -15.51 -4.25
C ILE A 122 -3.20 -15.08 -5.13
N GLU A 123 -3.04 -13.77 -5.31
CA GLU A 123 -1.99 -13.15 -6.13
C GLU A 123 -0.79 -12.68 -5.29
N GLU A 124 0.32 -12.37 -5.96
CA GLU A 124 1.51 -11.82 -5.29
C GLU A 124 1.18 -10.48 -4.62
N ASN A 125 1.23 -10.47 -3.29
CA ASN A 125 0.97 -9.27 -2.50
C ASN A 125 2.29 -8.48 -2.31
N HIS A 126 2.43 -7.38 -3.06
CA HIS A 126 3.63 -6.55 -3.01
C HIS A 126 3.89 -5.90 -1.63
N LEU A 127 2.86 -5.69 -0.80
CA LEU A 127 3.05 -5.21 0.58
C LEU A 127 3.68 -6.27 1.48
N LYS A 128 3.21 -7.53 1.41
CA LYS A 128 3.87 -8.68 2.06
C LYS A 128 5.31 -8.83 1.57
N ALA A 129 5.53 -8.74 0.25
CA ALA A 129 6.87 -8.83 -0.33
C ALA A 129 7.81 -7.73 0.20
N PHE A 130 7.32 -6.49 0.34
CA PHE A 130 8.08 -5.41 0.95
C PHE A 130 8.40 -5.68 2.42
N CYS A 131 7.41 -6.13 3.21
CA CYS A 131 7.60 -6.47 4.63
C CYS A 131 8.68 -7.54 4.81
N VAL A 132 8.64 -8.59 4.00
CA VAL A 132 9.61 -9.68 4.04
C VAL A 132 10.99 -9.21 3.61
N ALA A 133 11.09 -8.43 2.52
CA ALA A 133 12.36 -7.87 2.09
C ALA A 133 13.00 -7.00 3.18
N LEU A 134 12.17 -6.23 3.90
CA LEU A 134 12.62 -5.36 4.99
C LEU A 134 13.08 -6.18 6.20
N LEU A 135 12.38 -7.27 6.55
CA LEU A 135 12.83 -8.23 7.57
C LEU A 135 14.14 -8.91 7.19
N HIS A 136 14.28 -9.35 5.94
CA HIS A 136 15.52 -9.96 5.45
C HIS A 136 16.68 -8.96 5.50
N HIS A 137 16.46 -7.70 5.10
CA HIS A 137 17.47 -6.64 5.26
C HIS A 137 17.84 -6.42 6.74
N GLN A 138 16.85 -6.37 7.64
CA GLN A 138 17.09 -6.25 9.07
C GLN A 138 17.90 -7.43 9.62
N ASN A 139 17.65 -8.65 9.13
CA ASN A 139 18.33 -9.86 9.60
C ASN A 139 19.85 -9.80 9.40
N ASN A 140 20.30 -9.13 8.33
CA ASN A 140 21.73 -8.90 8.07
C ASN A 140 22.42 -8.01 9.14
N GLN A 141 21.64 -7.26 9.93
CA GLN A 141 22.14 -6.33 10.94
C GLN A 141 21.75 -6.75 12.37
N GLN A 142 20.60 -7.40 12.54
CA GLN A 142 19.94 -7.64 13.82
C GLN A 142 19.21 -9.00 13.82
N SER A 143 19.92 -10.09 13.53
CA SER A 143 19.32 -11.42 13.37
C SER A 143 18.53 -11.93 14.57
N SER A 144 18.96 -11.63 15.80
CA SER A 144 18.21 -11.99 17.01
C SER A 144 16.86 -11.30 17.10
N VAL A 145 16.76 -10.04 16.65
CA VAL A 145 15.52 -9.27 16.63
C VAL A 145 14.56 -9.87 15.61
N VAL A 146 15.06 -10.23 14.43
CA VAL A 146 14.24 -10.88 13.38
C VAL A 146 13.74 -12.25 13.86
N ALA A 147 14.59 -13.05 14.51
CA ALA A 147 14.15 -14.32 15.10
C ALA A 147 13.01 -14.12 16.11
N ASP A 148 13.11 -13.14 17.00
CA ASP A 148 12.04 -12.79 17.96
C ASP A 148 10.75 -12.32 17.26
N ILE A 149 10.87 -11.56 16.16
CA ILE A 149 9.73 -11.13 15.36
C ILE A 149 9.05 -12.33 14.71
N LEU A 150 9.80 -13.23 14.07
CA LEU A 150 9.25 -14.42 13.41
C LEU A 150 8.53 -15.35 14.39
N LEU A 151 9.03 -15.46 15.63
CA LEU A 151 8.31 -16.17 16.71
C LEU A 151 6.98 -15.49 17.09
N LYS A 152 6.93 -14.16 17.04
CA LYS A 152 5.72 -13.38 17.37
C LYS A 152 4.74 -13.24 16.20
N VAL A 153 5.21 -13.42 14.97
CA VAL A 153 4.42 -13.32 13.73
C VAL A 153 4.64 -14.59 12.87
N PRO A 154 4.08 -15.74 13.28
CA PRO A 154 4.34 -17.01 12.59
C PRO A 154 3.94 -17.01 11.11
N ASP A 155 2.90 -16.25 10.74
CA ASP A 155 2.43 -16.11 9.37
C ASP A 155 3.48 -15.47 8.43
N ALA A 156 4.52 -14.83 8.98
CA ALA A 156 5.63 -14.28 8.22
C ALA A 156 6.73 -15.31 7.90
N ILE A 157 6.75 -16.48 8.57
CA ILE A 157 7.84 -17.45 8.47
C ILE A 157 7.96 -18.01 7.04
N ASP A 158 6.87 -18.57 6.49
CA ASP A 158 6.95 -19.19 5.15
C ASP A 158 7.32 -18.16 4.06
N PRO A 159 6.68 -16.97 4.00
CA PRO A 159 7.08 -15.93 3.06
C PRO A 159 8.52 -15.48 3.24
N TYR A 160 9.00 -15.39 4.49
CA TYR A 160 10.38 -15.05 4.79
C TYR A 160 11.37 -16.10 4.26
N LEU A 161 11.12 -17.38 4.51
CA LEU A 161 11.99 -18.47 4.05
C LEU A 161 12.02 -18.59 2.53
N LEU A 162 10.87 -18.39 1.86
CA LEU A 162 10.81 -18.34 0.40
C LEU A 162 11.68 -17.21 -0.15
N HIS A 163 11.56 -16.01 0.42
CA HIS A 163 12.36 -14.86 0.01
C HIS A 163 13.87 -15.04 0.27
N ASP A 164 14.24 -15.61 1.43
CA ASP A 164 15.63 -15.92 1.77
C ASP A 164 16.25 -16.89 0.76
N SER A 165 15.51 -17.95 0.40
CA SER A 165 15.91 -18.90 -0.64
C SER A 165 16.13 -18.21 -1.99
N ASP A 166 15.21 -17.34 -2.42
CA ASP A 166 15.35 -16.59 -3.68
C ASP A 166 16.55 -15.65 -3.67
N CYS A 167 16.77 -14.95 -2.55
CA CYS A 167 17.93 -14.06 -2.38
C CYS A 167 19.25 -14.84 -2.49
N ASN A 168 19.34 -16.01 -1.86
CA ASN A 168 20.51 -16.88 -1.93
C ASN A 168 20.78 -17.38 -3.36
N TYR A 169 19.72 -17.68 -4.12
CA TYR A 169 19.84 -18.08 -5.52
C TYR A 169 20.33 -16.93 -6.42
N TYR A 170 19.79 -15.71 -6.23
CA TYR A 170 20.05 -14.60 -7.15
C TYR A 170 21.25 -13.70 -6.78
N ARG A 171 21.91 -13.89 -5.62
CA ARG A 171 23.12 -13.18 -5.05
C ARG A 171 23.11 -11.64 -5.05
N LYS A 172 22.64 -10.97 -6.11
CA LYS A 172 22.46 -9.52 -6.25
C LYS A 172 21.33 -8.96 -5.38
N ARG A 173 20.35 -9.78 -4.98
CA ARG A 173 19.18 -9.33 -4.19
C ARG A 173 19.43 -9.27 -2.67
N VAL A 174 20.47 -9.95 -2.18
CA VAL A 174 20.75 -10.15 -0.74
C VAL A 174 21.06 -8.84 0.00
N PHE A 175 21.62 -7.84 -0.70
CA PHE A 175 22.19 -6.63 -0.08
C PHE A 175 21.41 -5.35 -0.36
N SER A 176 20.38 -5.40 -1.21
CA SER A 176 19.62 -4.20 -1.52
C SER A 176 18.68 -3.88 -0.37
N ASP A 177 18.88 -2.73 0.25
CA ASP A 177 17.91 -2.18 1.19
C ASP A 177 16.62 -1.83 0.43
N PRO A 178 15.47 -2.45 0.77
CA PRO A 178 14.22 -2.28 0.04
C PRO A 178 13.60 -0.88 0.20
N ARG A 179 14.10 -0.09 1.16
CA ARG A 179 13.67 1.29 1.40
C ARG A 179 14.15 2.22 0.28
N TYR A 180 15.33 1.94 -0.29
CA TYR A 180 15.89 2.78 -1.35
C TYR A 180 15.15 2.58 -2.68
N ARG A 181 14.77 3.68 -3.31
CA ARG A 181 14.26 3.74 -4.68
C ARG A 181 15.42 3.96 -5.65
N THR A 182 16.07 2.87 -6.04
CA THR A 182 17.04 2.88 -7.16
C THR A 182 16.32 2.59 -8.48
N GLU A 183 16.93 2.89 -9.63
CA GLU A 183 16.39 2.50 -10.94
C GLU A 183 15.98 1.00 -10.98
N ASP A 184 16.82 0.13 -10.40
CA ASP A 184 16.59 -1.32 -10.34
C ASP A 184 15.47 -1.77 -9.37
N ASN A 185 15.10 -0.94 -8.39
CA ASN A 185 14.13 -1.31 -7.33
C ASN A 185 12.99 -0.30 -7.17
N ASN A 186 12.85 0.68 -8.07
CA ASN A 186 11.83 1.72 -7.95
C ASN A 186 10.43 1.09 -7.99
N CYS A 187 10.24 0.12 -8.89
CA CYS A 187 8.96 -0.51 -9.17
C CYS A 187 8.77 -1.87 -8.51
N ARG A 188 9.76 -2.38 -7.76
CA ARG A 188 9.79 -3.76 -7.24
C ARG A 188 8.59 -4.13 -6.36
N PHE A 189 8.01 -3.16 -5.67
CA PHE A 189 6.88 -3.35 -4.75
C PHE A 189 5.59 -2.67 -5.26
N HIS A 190 5.54 -2.32 -6.55
CA HIS A 190 4.38 -1.70 -7.18
C HIS A 190 3.59 -2.74 -7.98
N ASN A 191 2.27 -2.55 -8.03
CA ASN A 191 1.39 -3.30 -8.91
C ASN A 191 1.46 -2.70 -10.32
N HIS A 192 1.78 -3.52 -11.32
CA HIS A 192 1.73 -3.15 -12.73
C HIS A 192 0.73 -4.06 -13.43
N SER A 193 -0.11 -3.51 -14.31
CA SER A 193 -0.77 -4.32 -15.33
C SER A 193 0.15 -4.48 -16.53
N ASP A 194 -0.06 -5.52 -17.32
CA ASP A 194 0.64 -5.73 -18.60
C ASP A 194 0.37 -4.61 -19.64
N ASP A 195 -0.55 -3.68 -19.36
CA ASP A 195 -0.79 -2.48 -20.17
C ASP A 195 0.36 -1.46 -20.02
N GLU A 196 1.06 -1.20 -21.13
CA GLU A 196 2.24 -0.32 -21.24
C GLU A 196 1.98 1.13 -20.77
N ASP A 197 0.72 1.59 -20.72
CA ASP A 197 0.37 2.94 -20.27
C ASP A 197 0.50 3.17 -18.75
N LEU A 198 0.71 2.12 -17.95
CA LEU A 198 0.92 2.24 -16.49
C LEU A 198 2.39 2.34 -16.07
N TYR A 199 3.36 2.28 -17.00
CA TYR A 199 4.75 2.62 -16.67
C TYR A 199 4.89 4.07 -16.17
N LEU A 200 3.97 4.97 -16.55
CA LEU A 200 3.84 6.33 -16.03
C LEU A 200 3.47 6.40 -14.52
N VAL A 201 2.95 5.31 -13.94
CA VAL A 201 2.62 5.25 -12.49
C VAL A 201 3.87 4.97 -11.64
N CYS A 202 4.96 4.49 -12.26
CA CYS A 202 6.23 4.32 -11.58
C CYS A 202 7.19 5.52 -11.73
N ASP A 203 6.80 6.56 -12.49
CA ASP A 203 7.51 7.86 -12.57
C ASP A 203 7.37 8.70 -11.29
N SER A 204 7.26 8.06 -10.12
CA SER A 204 7.70 8.70 -8.89
C SER A 204 9.21 8.92 -9.04
N GLU A 205 9.58 10.17 -9.36
CA GLU A 205 10.97 10.58 -9.51
C GLU A 205 11.79 10.02 -8.35
N PRO A 206 12.94 9.35 -8.62
CA PRO A 206 13.85 9.00 -7.55
C PRO A 206 14.21 10.28 -6.78
N TYR A 207 14.41 10.18 -5.46
CA TYR A 207 14.99 11.28 -4.71
C TYR A 207 16.34 11.61 -5.36
N VAL A 208 16.41 12.74 -6.07
CA VAL A 208 17.68 13.32 -6.50
C VAL A 208 18.24 14.02 -5.26
N LEU A 209 19.24 13.39 -4.64
CA LEU A 209 20.07 14.00 -3.60
C LEU A 209 20.86 15.19 -4.16
#